data_AF-A0A258I9M6-F1
#
_entry.id   AF-A0A258I9M6-F1
#
_cell.length_a   1.000
_cell.length_b   1.000
_cell.length_c   1.000
_cell.angle_alpha   90.00
_cell.angle_beta   90.00
_cell.angle_gamma   90.00
#
_symmetry.space_group_name_H-M   'P 1'
#
loop_
_entity.id
_entity.type
_entity.pdbx_description
1 polymer ?
#
loop_
_entity_poly.entity_id
_entity_poly.type
_entity_poly.pdbx_seq_one_letter_code
_entity_poly.pdbx_strand_id
1 'polypeptide(L)'
;ARAQGVIFGLLLALVPHSGEVWATPANLQWVMACALPVIALGPIPSSRFVRGNQLAFVLATALTGPFMIVSAPLWAYRAARAFRTRDGFGALLVVIALCGALVQLYFIANQVVTVSPAGESHLARTSIQILLRWIEPISREIGAWSFVFCALMILGLFYGHQKVLRAGLIFLIFAIFASVLYKFTYTYDSFIGLNGDRYFYIPAVFAAFIFSSLIFDDVSRWMKAVAAILLVRMLFLAAEIPILPREPVAFASNWRGYAHLIGRQDIVVTFPPQWQFLIKAK
;
A
#
# COMPACT_ATOMS: atom_id res chain seq x y z
N ALA A 1 20.52 4.56 -10.34
CA ALA A 1 19.60 5.37 -9.51
C ALA A 1 18.44 5.99 -10.31
N ARG A 2 18.69 6.81 -11.36
CA ARG A 2 17.60 7.49 -12.10
C ARG A 2 16.62 6.54 -12.80
N ALA A 3 17.11 5.53 -13.52
CA ALA A 3 16.26 4.55 -14.21
C ALA A 3 15.37 3.74 -13.24
N GLN A 4 15.92 3.31 -12.11
CA GLN A 4 15.18 2.56 -11.10
C GLN A 4 14.05 3.38 -10.48
N GLY A 5 14.26 4.68 -10.22
CA GLY A 5 13.20 5.56 -9.73
C GLY A 5 12.03 5.72 -10.71
N VAL A 6 12.33 5.83 -12.00
CA VAL A 6 11.30 5.85 -13.06
C VAL A 6 10.53 4.53 -13.09
N ILE A 7 11.24 3.41 -13.03
CA ILE A 7 10.61 2.08 -13.01
C ILE A 7 9.72 1.91 -11.78
N PHE A 8 10.16 2.35 -10.59
CA PHE A 8 9.32 2.32 -9.40
C PHE A 8 8.06 3.17 -9.58
N GLY A 9 8.18 4.35 -10.19
CA GLY A 9 7.03 5.19 -10.53
C GLY A 9 6.04 4.49 -11.48
N LEU A 10 6.54 3.81 -12.51
CA LEU A 10 5.71 3.04 -13.44
C LEU A 10 5.05 1.84 -12.75
N LEU A 11 5.77 1.12 -11.90
CA LEU A 11 5.27 -0.06 -11.21
C LEU A 11 4.10 0.25 -10.27
N LEU A 12 3.99 1.47 -9.74
CA LEU A 12 2.78 1.90 -9.00
C LEU A 12 1.52 1.74 -9.85
N ALA A 13 1.57 2.08 -11.14
CA ALA A 13 0.41 2.01 -12.02
C ALA A 13 0.21 0.64 -12.69
N LEU A 14 1.25 -0.19 -12.73
CA LEU A 14 1.24 -1.40 -13.55
C LEU A 14 1.07 -2.70 -12.76
N VAL A 15 1.09 -2.66 -11.43
CA VAL A 15 0.85 -3.86 -10.62
C VAL A 15 -0.61 -4.34 -10.75
N PRO A 16 -0.87 -5.65 -10.58
CA PRO A 16 -2.20 -6.21 -10.52
C PRO A 16 -3.12 -5.48 -9.54
N HIS A 17 -4.22 -4.94 -10.04
CA HIS A 17 -5.27 -4.34 -9.21
C HIS A 17 -6.61 -4.28 -9.95
N SER A 18 -7.70 -4.31 -9.19
CA SER A 18 -9.08 -4.16 -9.66
C SER A 18 -9.45 -2.74 -10.11
N GLY A 19 -8.60 -1.75 -9.80
CA GLY A 19 -8.87 -0.32 -10.03
C GLY A 19 -9.47 0.39 -8.81
N GLU A 20 -9.84 -0.34 -7.74
CA GLU A 20 -10.37 0.22 -6.49
C GLU A 20 -9.47 1.34 -5.93
N VAL A 21 -8.16 1.15 -5.96
CA VAL A 21 -7.17 2.11 -5.44
C VAL A 21 -7.18 3.44 -6.20
N TRP A 22 -7.58 3.42 -7.48
CA TRP A 22 -7.67 4.61 -8.33
C TRP A 22 -9.07 5.21 -8.40
N ALA A 23 -10.07 4.55 -7.78
CA ALA A 23 -11.46 4.93 -7.90
C ALA A 23 -11.80 6.22 -7.14
N THR A 24 -11.08 6.55 -6.06
CA THR A 24 -11.38 7.73 -5.24
C THR A 24 -10.13 8.47 -4.78
N PRO A 25 -10.17 9.80 -4.59
CA PRO A 25 -9.07 10.56 -4.01
C PRO A 25 -8.66 10.07 -2.61
N ALA A 26 -9.62 9.55 -1.83
CA ALA A 26 -9.35 8.98 -0.51
C ALA A 26 -8.44 7.74 -0.58
N ASN A 27 -8.40 7.04 -1.72
CA ASN A 27 -7.53 5.90 -1.92
C ASN A 27 -6.11 6.27 -2.39
N LEU A 28 -5.84 7.53 -2.73
CA LEU A 28 -4.48 7.98 -3.08
C LEU A 28 -3.47 7.72 -1.96
N GLN A 29 -3.93 7.66 -0.70
CA GLN A 29 -3.10 7.29 0.44
C GLN A 29 -2.41 5.92 0.26
N TRP A 30 -3.04 4.95 -0.42
CA TRP A 30 -2.44 3.63 -0.69
C TRP A 30 -1.28 3.72 -1.68
N VAL A 31 -1.42 4.55 -2.71
CA VAL A 31 -0.35 4.82 -3.69
C VAL A 31 0.80 5.54 -3.00
N MET A 32 0.50 6.59 -2.22
CA MET A 32 1.53 7.36 -1.55
C MET A 32 2.28 6.57 -0.47
N ALA A 33 1.59 5.65 0.22
CA ALA A 33 2.20 4.76 1.20
C ALA A 33 3.36 3.93 0.62
N CYS A 34 3.32 3.63 -0.68
CA CYS A 34 4.35 2.83 -1.34
C CYS A 34 5.70 3.55 -1.43
N ALA A 35 5.74 4.88 -1.46
CA ALA A 35 7.00 5.61 -1.55
C ALA A 35 7.68 5.81 -0.19
N LEU A 36 6.95 5.64 0.91
CA LEU A 36 7.47 5.79 2.27
C LEU A 36 8.70 4.93 2.57
N PRO A 37 8.71 3.60 2.33
CA PRO A 37 9.91 2.79 2.55
C PRO A 37 11.08 3.22 1.68
N VAL A 38 10.82 3.65 0.44
CA VAL A 38 11.85 4.12 -0.49
C VAL A 38 12.49 5.41 0.02
N ILE A 39 11.68 6.34 0.57
CA ILE A 39 12.19 7.57 1.19
C ILE A 39 12.92 7.24 2.48
N ALA A 40 12.34 6.41 3.36
CA ALA A 40 12.89 6.09 4.67
C ALA A 40 14.25 5.40 4.57
N LEU A 41 14.36 4.39 3.72
CA LEU A 41 15.54 3.52 3.58
C LEU A 41 16.49 3.97 2.46
N GLY A 42 16.05 4.88 1.59
CA GLY A 42 16.82 5.38 0.47
C GLY A 42 18.06 6.20 0.87
N PRO A 43 18.94 6.50 -0.10
CA PRO A 43 20.07 7.38 0.12
C PRO A 43 19.61 8.81 0.42
N ILE A 44 20.48 9.57 1.09
CA ILE A 44 20.25 10.98 1.38
C ILE A 44 20.30 11.74 0.04
N PRO A 45 19.26 12.52 -0.31
CA PRO A 45 19.28 13.27 -1.55
C PRO A 45 20.35 14.38 -1.53
N SER A 46 21.16 14.42 -2.60
CA SER A 46 22.16 15.47 -2.80
C SER A 46 21.58 16.77 -3.35
N SER A 47 20.49 16.70 -4.12
CA SER A 47 19.85 17.86 -4.75
C SER A 47 18.79 18.51 -3.84
N ARG A 48 18.79 19.85 -3.78
CA ARG A 48 17.79 20.65 -3.06
C ARG A 48 16.37 20.41 -3.57
N PHE A 49 16.21 20.22 -4.88
CA PHE A 49 14.91 19.93 -5.48
C PHE A 49 14.35 18.58 -4.97
N VAL A 50 15.19 17.55 -4.94
CA VAL A 50 14.79 16.23 -4.44
C VAL A 50 14.49 16.27 -2.94
N ARG A 51 15.23 17.08 -2.16
CA ARG A 51 14.92 17.33 -0.75
C ARG A 51 13.55 17.99 -0.57
N GLY A 52 13.27 19.04 -1.34
CA GLY A 52 11.96 19.70 -1.33
C GLY A 52 10.83 18.72 -1.64
N ASN A 53 11.00 17.89 -2.67
CA ASN A 53 10.01 16.88 -3.04
C ASN A 53 9.80 15.83 -1.95
N GLN A 54 10.89 15.30 -1.35
CA GLN A 54 10.76 14.33 -0.25
C GLN A 54 10.10 14.96 0.99
N LEU A 55 10.43 16.20 1.32
CA LEU A 55 9.82 16.93 2.43
C LEU A 55 8.31 17.12 2.21
N ALA A 56 7.93 17.66 1.04
CA ALA A 56 6.53 17.86 0.68
C ALA A 56 5.75 16.54 0.69
N PHE A 57 6.36 15.46 0.16
CA PHE A 57 5.76 14.14 0.15
C PHE A 57 5.54 13.59 1.55
N VAL A 58 6.55 13.65 2.43
CA VAL A 58 6.43 13.15 3.80
C VAL A 58 5.40 13.98 4.59
N LEU A 59 5.35 15.30 4.41
CA LEU A 59 4.31 16.14 5.02
C LEU A 59 2.91 15.74 4.56
N ALA A 60 2.71 15.58 3.25
CA ALA A 60 1.42 15.21 2.68
C ALA A 60 0.98 13.81 3.15
N THR A 61 1.91 12.88 3.32
CA THR A 61 1.62 11.49 3.68
C THR A 61 1.58 11.21 5.17
N ALA A 62 2.21 12.06 5.98
CA ALA A 62 2.27 11.89 7.43
C ALA A 62 0.87 11.82 8.08
N LEU A 63 -0.12 12.44 7.44
CA LEU A 63 -1.50 12.48 7.91
C LEU A 63 -2.47 11.60 7.11
N THR A 64 -1.97 10.82 6.15
CA THR A 64 -2.82 10.00 5.28
C THR A 64 -2.78 8.53 5.71
N GLY A 65 -3.59 8.22 6.73
CA GLY A 65 -3.85 6.85 7.18
C GLY A 65 -2.78 6.24 8.09
N PRO A 66 -2.92 4.94 8.43
CA PRO A 66 -2.09 4.27 9.44
C PRO A 66 -0.66 3.95 8.97
N PHE A 67 -0.30 4.28 7.73
CA PHE A 67 0.97 3.84 7.13
C PHE A 67 2.21 4.46 7.79
N MET A 68 2.10 5.66 8.39
CA MET A 68 3.18 6.20 9.22
C MET A 68 3.46 5.34 10.44
N ILE A 69 2.41 4.83 11.10
CA ILE A 69 2.55 3.96 12.27
C ILE A 69 3.18 2.64 11.83
N VAL A 70 2.65 2.01 10.78
CA VAL A 70 3.14 0.72 10.27
C VAL A 70 4.60 0.83 9.79
N SER A 71 5.01 1.97 9.22
CA SER A 71 6.38 2.22 8.77
C SER A 71 7.33 2.76 9.85
N ALA A 72 6.88 2.92 11.10
CA ALA A 72 7.71 3.46 12.18
C ALA A 72 9.07 2.75 12.35
N PRO A 73 9.20 1.41 12.23
CA PRO A 73 10.50 0.74 12.33
C PRO A 73 11.51 1.18 11.25
N LEU A 74 11.03 1.53 10.05
CA LEU A 74 11.89 2.01 8.95
C LEU A 74 12.36 3.45 9.22
N TRP A 75 11.50 4.27 9.83
CA TRP A 75 11.86 5.61 10.28
C TRP A 75 12.82 5.58 11.47
N ALA A 76 12.68 4.62 12.38
CA ALA A 76 13.65 4.39 13.45
C ALA A 76 15.03 4.00 12.89
N TYR A 77 15.06 3.14 11.87
CA TYR A 77 16.29 2.83 11.16
C TYR A 77 16.92 4.07 10.51
N ARG A 78 16.10 4.91 9.84
CA ARG A 78 16.56 6.18 9.28
C ARG A 78 17.10 7.12 10.36
N ALA A 79 16.44 7.19 11.51
CA ALA A 79 16.87 8.00 12.65
C ALA A 79 18.27 7.58 13.12
N ALA A 80 18.46 6.28 13.38
CA ALA A 80 19.75 5.73 13.78
C ALA A 80 20.86 6.05 12.77
N ARG A 81 20.55 5.96 11.47
CA ARG A 81 21.48 6.36 10.41
C ARG A 81 21.77 7.87 10.42
N ALA A 82 20.73 8.70 10.52
CA ALA A 82 20.84 10.16 10.54
C ALA A 82 21.68 10.66 11.73
N PHE A 83 21.53 10.06 12.91
CA PHE A 83 22.37 10.35 14.07
C PHE A 83 23.84 10.00 13.83
N ARG A 84 24.12 8.82 13.26
CA ARG A 84 25.49 8.39 12.95
C ARG A 84 26.16 9.27 11.90
N THR A 85 25.43 9.69 10.88
CA THR A 85 25.97 10.50 9.77
C THR A 85 25.80 12.00 9.95
N ARG A 86 25.24 12.44 11.09
CA ARG A 86 24.86 13.85 11.35
C ARG A 86 24.02 14.48 10.23
N ASP A 87 23.10 13.69 9.65
CA ASP A 87 22.22 14.15 8.57
C ASP A 87 21.00 14.88 9.13
N GLY A 88 21.09 16.22 9.21
CA GLY A 88 19.99 17.07 9.68
C GLY A 88 18.73 16.97 8.83
N PHE A 89 18.84 16.72 7.51
CA PHE A 89 17.66 16.56 6.66
C PHE A 89 16.97 15.21 6.93
N GLY A 90 17.75 14.14 7.06
CA GLY A 90 17.24 12.84 7.49
C GLY A 90 16.53 12.90 8.84
N ALA A 91 17.11 13.61 9.81
CA ALA A 91 16.50 13.85 11.13
C ALA A 91 15.17 14.62 11.04
N LEU A 92 15.11 15.67 10.21
CA LEU A 92 13.86 16.42 9.98
C LEU A 92 12.73 15.51 9.46
N LEU A 93 13.01 14.67 8.46
CA LEU A 93 11.99 13.75 7.94
C LEU A 93 11.50 12.75 8.99
N VAL A 94 12.41 12.27 9.85
CA VAL A 94 12.06 11.37 10.97
C VAL A 94 11.14 12.07 11.96
N VAL A 95 11.42 13.32 12.33
CA VAL A 95 10.57 14.10 13.24
C VAL A 95 9.16 14.24 12.66
N ILE A 96 9.05 14.60 11.37
CA ILE A 96 7.75 14.74 10.70
C ILE A 96 6.99 13.41 10.69
N ALA A 97 7.67 12.31 10.35
CA ALA A 97 7.06 10.99 10.35
C ALA A 97 6.57 10.57 11.75
N LEU A 98 7.35 10.85 12.79
CA LEU A 98 6.98 10.58 14.18
C LEU A 98 5.76 11.41 14.61
N CYS A 99 5.75 12.71 14.31
CA CYS A 99 4.59 13.57 14.58
C CYS A 99 3.34 13.05 13.86
N GLY A 100 3.45 12.68 12.58
CA GLY A 100 2.36 12.06 11.82
C GLY A 100 1.85 10.78 12.46
N ALA A 101 2.76 9.87 12.82
CA ALA A 101 2.41 8.62 13.50
C ALA A 101 1.69 8.86 14.83
N LEU A 102 2.14 9.82 15.65
CA LEU A 102 1.50 10.17 16.91
C LEU A 102 0.10 10.75 16.72
N VAL A 103 -0.10 11.62 15.73
CA VAL A 103 -1.42 12.15 15.40
C VAL A 103 -2.36 11.03 14.95
N GLN A 104 -1.90 10.13 14.08
CA GLN A 104 -2.71 8.98 13.65
C GLN A 104 -3.04 8.04 14.82
N LEU A 105 -2.08 7.81 15.72
CA LEU A 105 -2.29 6.97 16.90
C LEU A 105 -3.31 7.61 17.85
N TYR A 106 -3.26 8.94 18.02
CA TYR A 106 -4.26 9.68 18.78
C TYR A 106 -5.66 9.49 18.19
N PHE A 107 -5.83 9.63 16.87
CA PHE A 107 -7.13 9.40 16.24
C PHE A 107 -7.61 7.96 16.41
N ILE A 108 -6.73 6.97 16.24
CA ILE A 108 -7.08 5.55 16.44
C ILE A 108 -7.49 5.30 17.90
N ALA A 109 -6.76 5.83 18.87
CA ALA A 109 -7.04 5.64 20.29
C ALA A 109 -8.35 6.31 20.75
N ASN A 110 -8.75 7.40 20.09
CA ASN A 110 -9.97 8.14 20.42
C ASN A 110 -11.17 7.79 19.53
N GLN A 111 -11.00 6.90 18.54
CA GLN A 111 -12.12 6.39 17.76
C GLN A 111 -12.84 5.31 18.56
N VAL A 112 -14.12 5.55 18.87
CA VAL A 112 -15.01 4.53 19.42
C VAL A 112 -15.33 3.53 18.32
N VAL A 113 -14.51 2.48 18.21
CA VAL A 113 -14.80 1.35 17.34
C VAL A 113 -15.47 0.27 18.19
N THR A 114 -16.80 0.16 18.07
CA THR A 114 -17.53 -0.99 18.59
C THR A 114 -17.27 -2.19 17.69
N VAL A 115 -16.12 -2.85 17.90
CA VAL A 115 -15.90 -4.18 17.33
C VAL A 115 -16.76 -5.14 18.14
N SER A 116 -17.97 -5.45 17.65
CA SER A 116 -18.77 -6.52 18.24
C SER A 116 -18.04 -7.84 17.97
N PRO A 117 -17.49 -8.53 18.99
CA PRO A 117 -16.79 -9.80 18.81
C PRO A 117 -17.76 -10.97 18.68
N ALA A 118 -19.02 -10.72 18.32
CA ALA A 118 -20.10 -11.71 18.29
C ALA A 118 -20.01 -12.73 17.14
N GLY A 119 -18.81 -12.97 16.59
CA GLY A 119 -18.58 -13.89 15.47
C GLY A 119 -17.50 -14.92 15.78
N GLU A 120 -17.56 -16.06 15.09
CA GLU A 120 -16.50 -17.07 15.14
C GLU A 120 -15.19 -16.51 14.57
N SER A 121 -14.07 -16.90 15.16
CA SER A 121 -12.75 -16.56 14.62
C SER A 121 -12.50 -17.33 13.33
N HIS A 122 -12.14 -16.61 12.27
CA HIS A 122 -11.83 -17.18 10.97
C HIS A 122 -10.34 -17.06 10.61
N LEU A 123 -9.44 -16.96 11.61
CA LEU A 123 -7.99 -16.76 11.40
C LEU A 123 -7.38 -17.67 10.33
N ALA A 124 -7.67 -18.97 10.38
CA ALA A 124 -7.13 -19.93 9.41
C ALA A 124 -7.62 -19.65 7.98
N ARG A 125 -8.93 -19.40 7.82
CA ARG A 125 -9.54 -19.09 6.52
C ARG A 125 -9.04 -17.76 5.98
N THR A 126 -8.99 -16.71 6.81
CA THR A 126 -8.45 -15.40 6.44
C THR A 126 -6.97 -15.51 6.03
N SER A 127 -6.16 -16.27 6.76
CA SER A 127 -4.75 -16.48 6.43
C SER A 127 -4.57 -17.19 5.08
N ILE A 128 -5.32 -18.26 4.84
CA ILE A 128 -5.31 -18.97 3.56
C ILE A 128 -5.72 -18.01 2.44
N GLN A 129 -6.81 -17.26 2.62
CA GLN A 129 -7.30 -16.34 1.60
C GLN A 129 -6.32 -15.19 1.30
N ILE A 130 -5.60 -14.68 2.31
CA ILE A 130 -4.51 -13.72 2.10
C ILE A 130 -3.42 -14.33 1.21
N LEU A 131 -2.96 -15.54 1.54
CA LEU A 131 -1.92 -16.22 0.76
C LEU A 131 -2.38 -16.47 -0.69
N LEU A 132 -3.61 -16.98 -0.86
CA LEU A 132 -4.20 -17.23 -2.18
C LEU A 132 -4.25 -15.96 -3.01
N ARG A 133 -4.85 -14.88 -2.49
CA ARG A 133 -5.00 -13.61 -3.22
C ARG A 133 -3.67 -12.91 -3.50
N TRP A 134 -2.67 -13.08 -2.64
CA TRP A 134 -1.36 -12.46 -2.87
C TRP A 134 -0.56 -13.19 -3.97
N ILE A 135 -0.74 -14.50 -4.08
CA ILE A 135 0.01 -15.37 -5.00
C ILE A 135 -0.72 -15.55 -6.35
N GLU A 136 -2.05 -15.46 -6.35
CA GLU A 136 -2.92 -15.55 -7.53
C GLU A 136 -2.45 -14.69 -8.72
N PRO A 137 -1.98 -13.43 -8.54
CA PRO A 137 -1.47 -12.60 -9.63
C PRO A 137 -0.15 -13.09 -10.24
N ILE A 138 0.39 -14.21 -9.79
CA ILE A 138 1.62 -14.82 -10.29
C ILE A 138 1.37 -16.26 -10.71
N SER A 139 0.40 -16.93 -10.08
CA SER A 139 0.04 -18.31 -10.39
C SER A 139 -1.48 -18.52 -10.32
N ARG A 140 -2.11 -18.79 -11.48
CA ARG A 140 -3.51 -19.25 -11.54
C ARG A 140 -3.69 -20.64 -10.91
N GLU A 141 -2.62 -21.42 -10.83
CA GLU A 141 -2.54 -22.69 -10.11
C GLU A 141 -1.52 -22.53 -8.98
N ILE A 142 -1.91 -22.79 -7.74
CA ILE A 142 -0.98 -22.80 -6.59
C ILE A 142 0.08 -23.87 -6.86
N GLY A 143 1.28 -23.46 -7.28
CA GLY A 143 2.26 -24.37 -7.88
C GLY A 143 3.70 -23.87 -7.75
N ALA A 144 4.62 -24.45 -8.53
CA ALA A 144 6.07 -24.17 -8.45
C ALA A 144 6.41 -22.66 -8.47
N TRP A 145 5.63 -21.85 -9.19
CA TRP A 145 5.84 -20.39 -9.29
C TRP A 145 5.65 -19.64 -7.97
N SER A 146 4.73 -20.09 -7.11
CA SER A 146 4.49 -19.51 -5.79
C SER A 146 5.71 -19.71 -4.88
N PHE A 147 6.31 -20.91 -4.94
CA PHE A 147 7.54 -21.21 -4.22
C PHE A 147 8.71 -20.40 -4.75
N VAL A 148 8.87 -20.27 -6.07
CA VAL A 148 9.92 -19.47 -6.68
C VAL A 148 9.78 -17.99 -6.31
N PHE A 149 8.55 -17.46 -6.28
CA PHE A 149 8.26 -16.10 -5.84
C PHE A 149 8.73 -15.85 -4.40
N CYS A 150 8.25 -16.67 -3.45
CA CYS A 150 8.64 -16.56 -2.04
C CYS A 150 10.15 -16.78 -1.84
N ALA A 151 10.72 -17.78 -2.49
CA ALA A 151 12.14 -18.08 -2.43
C ALA A 151 12.98 -16.89 -2.93
N LEU A 152 12.60 -16.26 -4.04
CA LEU A 152 13.36 -15.13 -4.58
C LEU A 152 13.25 -13.89 -3.68
N MET A 153 12.09 -13.65 -3.06
CA MET A 153 11.95 -12.58 -2.06
C MET A 153 12.89 -12.82 -0.86
N ILE A 154 12.91 -14.05 -0.33
CA ILE A 154 13.77 -14.43 0.80
C ILE A 154 15.25 -14.33 0.41
N LEU A 155 15.64 -14.88 -0.75
CA LEU A 155 17.00 -14.79 -1.26
C LEU A 155 17.43 -13.33 -1.45
N GLY A 156 16.51 -12.47 -1.88
CA GLY A 156 16.75 -11.03 -1.99
C GLY A 156 17.19 -10.35 -0.68
N LEU A 157 16.92 -10.94 0.49
CA LEU A 157 17.41 -10.43 1.77
C LEU A 157 18.92 -10.64 1.95
N PHE A 158 19.49 -11.65 1.31
CA PHE A 158 20.87 -12.08 1.56
C PHE A 158 21.87 -11.56 0.54
N TYR A 159 21.42 -11.20 -0.67
CA TYR A 159 22.28 -10.77 -1.77
C TYR A 159 22.13 -9.28 -2.09
N GLY A 160 23.16 -8.68 -2.68
CA GLY A 160 23.14 -7.34 -3.28
C GLY A 160 23.22 -6.16 -2.30
N HIS A 161 23.42 -4.96 -2.86
CA HIS A 161 23.60 -3.71 -2.11
C HIS A 161 22.28 -3.18 -1.53
N GLN A 162 21.13 -3.51 -2.15
CA GLN A 162 19.82 -2.99 -1.74
C GLN A 162 19.08 -3.89 -0.73
N LYS A 163 19.80 -4.80 -0.04
CA LYS A 163 19.21 -5.76 0.91
C LYS A 163 18.40 -5.11 2.04
N VAL A 164 18.84 -3.94 2.52
CA VAL A 164 18.12 -3.20 3.58
C VAL A 164 16.77 -2.67 3.07
N LEU A 165 16.74 -2.14 1.84
CA LEU A 165 15.49 -1.71 1.20
C LEU A 165 14.54 -2.91 1.05
N ARG A 166 15.03 -4.03 0.51
CA ARG A 166 14.24 -5.26 0.35
C ARG A 166 13.72 -5.79 1.69
N ALA A 167 14.53 -5.79 2.73
CA ALA A 167 14.12 -6.19 4.08
C ALA A 167 12.99 -5.31 4.62
N GLY A 168 13.08 -3.99 4.44
CA GLY A 168 12.02 -3.07 4.84
C GLY A 168 10.73 -3.25 4.05
N LEU A 169 10.81 -3.48 2.74
CA LEU A 169 9.65 -3.79 1.90
C LEU A 169 8.96 -5.09 2.34
N ILE A 170 9.75 -6.15 2.60
CA ILE A 170 9.26 -7.44 3.10
C ILE A 170 8.59 -7.29 4.47
N PHE A 171 9.23 -6.56 5.38
CA PHE A 171 8.64 -6.24 6.68
C PHE A 171 7.26 -5.58 6.52
N LEU A 172 7.13 -4.58 5.65
CA LEU A 172 5.86 -3.88 5.45
C LEU A 172 4.79 -4.78 4.81
N ILE A 173 5.16 -5.67 3.89
CA ILE A 173 4.23 -6.69 3.34
C ILE A 173 3.62 -7.50 4.49
N PHE A 174 4.47 -8.06 5.37
CA PHE A 174 4.00 -8.86 6.49
C PHE A 174 3.23 -8.05 7.54
N ALA A 175 3.64 -6.81 7.80
CA ALA A 175 2.93 -5.93 8.74
C ALA A 175 1.51 -5.58 8.22
N ILE A 176 1.36 -5.35 6.91
CA ILE A 176 0.06 -5.14 6.27
C ILE A 176 -0.79 -6.41 6.37
N PHE A 177 -0.24 -7.59 6.04
CA PHE A 177 -0.99 -8.84 6.15
C PHE A 177 -1.39 -9.17 7.59
N ALA A 178 -0.52 -8.92 8.58
CA ALA A 178 -0.88 -9.06 9.99
C ALA A 178 -2.02 -8.12 10.38
N SER A 179 -2.00 -6.87 9.88
CA SER A 179 -3.06 -5.89 10.12
C SER A 179 -4.39 -6.29 9.48
N VAL A 180 -4.34 -6.86 8.27
CA VAL A 180 -5.52 -7.39 7.56
C VAL A 180 -6.07 -8.61 8.30
N LEU A 181 -5.21 -9.54 8.70
CA LEU A 181 -5.61 -10.72 9.45
C LEU A 181 -6.30 -10.32 10.75
N TYR A 182 -5.72 -9.39 11.50
CA TYR A 182 -6.32 -8.85 12.73
C TYR A 182 -7.67 -8.19 12.46
N LYS A 183 -7.73 -7.28 11.47
CA LYS A 183 -8.96 -6.56 11.11
C LYS A 183 -10.10 -7.50 10.71
N PHE A 184 -9.81 -8.54 9.94
CA PHE A 184 -10.80 -9.45 9.37
C PHE A 184 -10.87 -10.80 10.10
N THR A 185 -10.37 -10.87 11.33
CA THR A 185 -10.45 -12.10 12.14
C THR A 185 -11.90 -12.55 12.36
N TYR A 186 -12.80 -11.61 12.60
CA TYR A 186 -14.22 -11.88 12.90
C TYR A 186 -15.17 -11.44 11.77
N THR A 187 -14.65 -10.97 10.63
CA THR A 187 -15.44 -10.39 9.53
C THR A 187 -15.00 -10.94 8.16
N TYR A 188 -14.80 -12.27 8.09
CA TYR A 188 -14.30 -12.96 6.90
C TYR A 188 -15.15 -12.70 5.65
N ASP A 189 -16.47 -12.65 5.75
CA ASP A 189 -17.34 -12.41 4.60
C ASP A 189 -17.14 -11.00 4.01
N SER A 190 -16.85 -10.01 4.87
CA SER A 190 -16.49 -8.66 4.43
C SER A 190 -15.14 -8.60 3.71
N PHE A 191 -14.25 -9.56 3.99
CA PHE A 191 -12.93 -9.66 3.37
C PHE A 191 -12.97 -10.28 1.97
N ILE A 192 -13.80 -11.31 1.76
CA ILE A 192 -13.92 -11.96 0.44
C ILE A 192 -14.66 -11.07 -0.56
N GLY A 193 -15.58 -10.21 -0.10
CA GLY A 193 -16.33 -9.29 -0.96
C GLY A 193 -15.47 -8.25 -1.72
N LEU A 194 -16.13 -7.35 -2.44
CA LEU A 194 -15.51 -6.34 -3.33
C LEU A 194 -14.59 -5.31 -2.63
N ASN A 195 -14.51 -5.29 -1.30
CA ASN A 195 -13.87 -4.23 -0.50
C ASN A 195 -12.45 -4.56 -0.01
N GLY A 196 -11.73 -5.44 -0.72
CA GLY A 196 -10.49 -6.04 -0.24
C GLY A 196 -9.23 -5.75 -1.05
N ASP A 197 -9.35 -5.29 -2.31
CA ASP A 197 -8.24 -5.31 -3.25
C ASP A 197 -7.14 -4.30 -2.89
N ARG A 198 -7.52 -3.15 -2.33
CA ARG A 198 -6.58 -2.17 -1.79
C ARG A 198 -5.59 -2.72 -0.75
N TYR A 199 -5.94 -3.79 -0.02
CA TYR A 199 -5.05 -4.42 0.96
C TYR A 199 -3.94 -5.26 0.32
N PHE A 200 -4.11 -5.64 -0.95
CA PHE A 200 -3.13 -6.40 -1.73
C PHE A 200 -2.31 -5.52 -2.67
N TYR A 201 -2.81 -4.34 -3.01
CA TYR A 201 -2.10 -3.38 -3.86
C TYR A 201 -0.71 -3.00 -3.31
N ILE A 202 -0.60 -2.55 -2.05
CA ILE A 202 0.71 -2.17 -1.49
C ILE A 202 1.67 -3.37 -1.47
N PRO A 203 1.28 -4.57 -0.97
CA PRO A 203 2.12 -5.75 -1.07
C PRO A 203 2.56 -6.10 -2.49
N ALA A 204 1.67 -5.95 -3.47
CA ALA A 204 1.98 -6.18 -4.88
C ALA A 204 3.04 -5.18 -5.39
N VAL A 205 2.87 -3.89 -5.12
CA VAL A 205 3.88 -2.86 -5.46
C VAL A 205 5.23 -3.19 -4.83
N PHE A 206 5.25 -3.59 -3.55
CA PHE A 206 6.48 -3.92 -2.84
C PHE A 206 7.17 -5.16 -3.40
N ALA A 207 6.43 -6.20 -3.78
CA ALA A 207 6.97 -7.35 -4.49
C ALA A 207 7.60 -6.93 -5.83
N ALA A 208 6.92 -6.08 -6.59
CA ALA A 208 7.43 -5.54 -7.86
C ALA A 208 8.70 -4.69 -7.65
N PHE A 209 8.76 -3.87 -6.60
CA PHE A 209 9.95 -3.11 -6.22
C PHE A 209 11.12 -4.02 -5.83
N ILE A 210 10.85 -5.12 -5.12
CA ILE A 210 11.88 -6.12 -4.78
C ILE A 210 12.45 -6.74 -6.05
N PHE A 211 11.62 -7.20 -6.99
CA PHE A 211 12.09 -7.79 -8.25
C PHE A 211 12.83 -6.79 -9.13
N SER A 212 12.28 -5.59 -9.29
CA SER A 212 12.99 -4.50 -9.98
C SER A 212 14.34 -4.22 -9.32
N SER A 213 14.40 -4.15 -7.98
CA SER A 213 15.66 -3.94 -7.28
C SER A 213 16.68 -5.04 -7.59
N LEU A 214 16.27 -6.31 -7.66
CA LEU A 214 17.16 -7.44 -7.97
C LEU A 214 17.71 -7.36 -9.41
N ILE A 215 16.91 -6.90 -10.37
CA ILE A 215 17.33 -6.72 -11.77
C ILE A 215 18.46 -5.67 -11.86
N PHE A 216 18.37 -4.58 -11.09
CA PHE A 216 19.34 -3.48 -11.10
C PHE A 216 20.48 -3.61 -10.09
N ASP A 217 20.47 -4.63 -9.23
CA ASP A 217 21.52 -4.85 -8.24
C ASP A 217 22.66 -5.71 -8.81
N ASP A 218 23.73 -5.84 -8.04
CA ASP A 218 24.87 -6.70 -8.36
C ASP A 218 24.64 -8.12 -7.83
N VAL A 219 23.75 -8.85 -8.49
CA VAL A 219 23.42 -10.26 -8.19
C VAL A 219 23.65 -11.15 -9.42
N SER A 220 23.61 -12.46 -9.23
CA SER A 220 23.86 -13.42 -10.32
C SER A 220 22.89 -13.24 -11.50
N ARG A 221 23.35 -13.54 -12.71
CA ARG A 221 22.53 -13.42 -13.94
C ARG A 221 21.23 -14.24 -13.85
N TRP A 222 21.29 -15.40 -13.21
CA TRP A 222 20.12 -16.25 -12.96
C TRP A 222 19.10 -15.57 -12.06
N MET A 223 19.51 -14.95 -10.96
CA MET A 223 18.59 -14.20 -10.09
C MET A 223 17.93 -13.04 -10.83
N LYS A 224 18.68 -12.32 -11.67
CA LYS A 224 18.13 -11.25 -12.51
C LYS A 224 17.09 -11.78 -13.50
N ALA A 225 17.39 -12.89 -14.17
CA ALA A 225 16.47 -13.50 -15.12
C ALA A 225 15.18 -13.97 -14.44
N VAL A 226 15.28 -14.66 -13.30
CA VAL A 226 14.09 -15.11 -12.54
C VAL A 226 13.30 -13.90 -12.03
N ALA A 227 13.95 -12.87 -11.50
CA ALA A 227 13.29 -11.64 -11.06
C ALA A 227 12.55 -10.95 -12.22
N ALA A 228 13.16 -10.87 -13.41
CA ALA A 228 12.55 -10.31 -14.60
C ALA A 228 11.34 -11.12 -15.07
N ILE A 229 11.44 -12.45 -15.09
CA ILE A 229 10.33 -13.34 -15.46
C ILE A 229 9.16 -13.17 -14.49
N LEU A 230 9.41 -13.18 -13.18
CA LEU A 230 8.36 -12.99 -12.17
C LEU A 230 7.72 -11.60 -12.26
N LEU A 231 8.53 -10.55 -12.47
CA LEU A 231 8.02 -9.19 -12.66
C LEU A 231 7.13 -9.12 -13.90
N VAL A 232 7.61 -9.60 -15.04
CA VAL A 232 6.85 -9.62 -16.30
C VAL A 232 5.56 -10.43 -16.14
N ARG A 233 5.61 -11.59 -15.48
CA ARG A 233 4.42 -12.43 -15.22
C ARG A 233 3.39 -11.69 -14.38
N MET A 234 3.84 -11.02 -13.32
CA MET A 234 3.00 -10.19 -12.46
C MET A 234 2.35 -9.05 -13.27
N LEU A 235 3.08 -8.39 -14.16
CA LEU A 235 2.54 -7.32 -15.00
C LEU A 235 1.55 -7.83 -16.07
N PHE A 236 1.81 -8.98 -16.70
CA PHE A 236 0.87 -9.57 -17.65
C PHE A 236 -0.45 -9.95 -16.99
N LEU A 237 -0.40 -10.50 -15.78
CA LEU A 237 -1.61 -10.84 -15.03
C LEU A 237 -2.39 -9.59 -14.60
N ALA A 238 -1.72 -8.44 -14.40
CA ALA A 238 -2.40 -7.16 -14.21
C ALA A 238 -3.29 -6.77 -15.40
N ALA A 239 -2.85 -7.06 -16.62
CA ALA A 239 -3.62 -6.81 -17.84
C ALA A 239 -4.81 -7.76 -18.02
N GLU A 240 -4.79 -8.92 -17.35
CA GLU A 240 -5.87 -9.91 -17.39
C GLU A 240 -6.93 -9.69 -16.31
N ILE A 241 -6.63 -8.93 -15.25
CA ILE A 241 -7.62 -8.59 -14.23
C ILE A 241 -8.65 -7.69 -14.88
N PRO A 242 -9.95 -8.08 -14.90
CA PRO A 242 -11.00 -7.18 -15.30
C PRO A 242 -10.92 -5.97 -14.36
N ILE A 243 -10.55 -4.81 -14.91
CA ILE A 243 -10.75 -3.55 -14.20
C ILE A 243 -12.22 -3.55 -13.85
N LEU A 244 -12.54 -3.51 -12.55
CA LEU A 244 -13.90 -3.61 -12.04
C LEU A 244 -14.78 -2.81 -13.00
N PRO A 245 -15.86 -3.40 -13.56
CA PRO A 245 -16.83 -2.58 -14.25
C PRO A 245 -17.12 -1.44 -13.27
N ARG A 246 -17.03 -0.20 -13.75
CA ARG A 246 -17.47 0.97 -13.00
C ARG A 246 -18.99 0.87 -12.87
N GLU A 247 -19.48 -0.22 -12.30
CA GLU A 247 -20.83 -0.30 -11.84
C GLU A 247 -20.92 0.82 -10.82
N PRO A 248 -21.81 1.79 -11.07
CA PRO A 248 -22.00 2.84 -10.13
C PRO A 248 -22.30 2.17 -8.79
N VAL A 249 -21.44 2.41 -7.79
CA VAL A 249 -21.67 2.08 -6.36
C VAL A 249 -23.17 2.14 -6.12
N ALA A 250 -23.84 1.20 -5.45
CA ALA A 250 -25.31 1.12 -5.39
C ALA A 250 -26.07 2.45 -5.07
N PHE A 251 -25.39 3.49 -4.59
CA PHE A 251 -25.85 4.88 -4.58
C PHE A 251 -26.11 5.49 -5.98
N ALA A 252 -25.26 5.21 -6.95
CA ALA A 252 -25.27 5.72 -8.31
C ALA A 252 -26.07 4.85 -9.30
N SER A 253 -26.45 3.61 -8.97
CA SER A 253 -27.49 2.90 -9.73
C SER A 253 -28.84 3.63 -9.64
N ASN A 254 -29.04 4.42 -8.58
CA ASN A 254 -30.14 5.36 -8.42
C ASN A 254 -29.72 6.84 -8.62
N TRP A 255 -28.55 7.13 -9.18
CA TRP A 255 -28.13 8.53 -9.45
C TRP A 255 -29.14 9.25 -10.34
N ARG A 256 -29.74 8.58 -11.34
CA ARG A 256 -30.84 9.15 -12.12
C ARG A 256 -32.07 9.52 -11.25
N GLY A 257 -32.32 8.75 -10.19
CA GLY A 257 -33.33 9.03 -9.17
C GLY A 257 -32.96 10.17 -8.21
N TYR A 258 -31.68 10.46 -7.99
CA TYR A 258 -31.26 11.61 -7.18
C TYR A 258 -31.01 12.87 -8.01
N ALA A 259 -30.58 12.74 -9.26
CA ALA A 259 -30.21 13.84 -10.14
C ALA A 259 -31.39 14.78 -10.43
N HIS A 260 -32.62 14.25 -10.50
CA HIS A 260 -33.81 15.08 -10.68
C HIS A 260 -34.25 15.81 -9.41
N LEU A 261 -33.71 15.43 -8.24
CA LEU A 261 -33.97 16.07 -6.95
C LEU A 261 -32.95 17.19 -6.67
N ILE A 262 -31.78 17.16 -7.32
CA ILE A 262 -30.75 18.20 -7.21
C ILE A 262 -31.33 19.52 -7.74
N GLY A 263 -31.46 20.50 -6.86
CA GLY A 263 -32.05 21.81 -7.17
C GLY A 263 -33.57 21.90 -6.97
N ARG A 264 -34.28 20.78 -6.74
CA ARG A 264 -35.74 20.81 -6.49
C ARG A 264 -36.12 20.69 -5.02
N GLN A 265 -35.26 20.06 -4.23
CA GLN A 265 -35.44 19.94 -2.78
C GLN A 265 -34.09 19.94 -2.09
N ASP A 266 -34.11 20.32 -0.82
CA ASP A 266 -32.94 20.23 0.02
C ASP A 266 -32.57 18.76 0.24
N ILE A 267 -31.32 18.39 -0.05
CA ILE A 267 -30.81 17.03 0.12
C ILE A 267 -29.81 17.03 1.26
N VAL A 268 -30.08 16.23 2.30
CA VAL A 268 -29.10 15.95 3.36
C VAL A 268 -28.27 14.73 2.97
N VAL A 269 -26.98 14.93 2.76
CA VAL A 269 -26.02 13.86 2.45
C VAL A 269 -25.16 13.60 3.68
N THR A 270 -25.16 12.35 4.15
CA THR A 270 -24.31 11.93 5.26
C THR A 270 -23.00 11.34 4.73
N PHE A 271 -21.87 11.93 5.12
CA PHE A 271 -20.53 11.41 4.87
C PHE A 271 -19.96 10.80 6.15
N PRO A 272 -19.15 9.72 6.07
CA PRO A 272 -18.41 9.22 7.22
C PRO A 272 -17.52 10.33 7.84
N PRO A 273 -17.38 10.44 9.18
CA PRO A 273 -17.92 9.51 10.16
C PRO A 273 -19.43 9.68 10.42
N GLN A 274 -20.01 10.89 10.40
CA GLN A 274 -21.46 11.19 10.40
C GLN A 274 -21.74 12.66 9.99
N TRP A 275 -20.92 13.23 9.12
CA TRP A 275 -21.08 14.62 8.71
C TRP A 275 -22.28 14.78 7.78
N GLN A 276 -23.23 15.64 8.16
CA GLN A 276 -24.39 15.94 7.34
C GLN A 276 -24.15 17.22 6.55
N PHE A 277 -24.27 17.13 5.23
CA PHE A 277 -24.20 18.28 4.33
C PHE A 277 -25.59 18.53 3.76
N LEU A 278 -26.13 19.72 4.00
CA LEU A 278 -27.35 20.19 3.36
C LEU A 278 -27.00 20.79 1.99
N ILE A 279 -27.35 20.09 0.92
CA ILE A 279 -27.32 20.62 -0.44
C ILE A 279 -28.66 21.31 -0.65
N LYS A 280 -28.68 22.64 -0.52
CA LYS A 280 -29.90 23.42 -0.72
C LYS A 280 -30.36 23.36 -2.17
N ALA A 281 -31.66 23.32 -2.38
CA ALA A 281 -32.26 23.59 -3.68
C ALA A 281 -31.83 25.00 -4.16
N LYS A 282 -31.53 25.13 -5.46
CA LYS A 282 -31.24 26.43 -6.09
C LYS A 282 -32.46 26.89 -6.87
#